data_AF-A0A957ZRW1-F1
#
_entry.id   AF-A0A957ZRW1-F1
#
_cell.length_a   1.000
_cell.length_b   1.000
_cell.length_c   1.000
_cell.angle_alpha   90.00
_cell.angle_beta   90.00
_cell.angle_gamma   90.00
#
_symmetry.space_group_name_H-M   'P 1'
#
loop_
_entity.id
_entity.type
_entity.pdbx_description
1 polymer ?
#
loop_
_entity_poly.entity_id
_entity_poly.type
_entity_poly.pdbx_seq_one_letter_code
_entity_poly.pdbx_strand_id
1 'polypeptide(L)'
;DAGNRVAVLLNGLGNTKYEELFVLYGSVQAALQAAGLALHHPIVDEMVTSLDMAGCSLSLLWLDDELQALFDAPCASAAYVHV
;
A
#
# COMPACT_ATOMS: atom_id res chain seq x y z
N ASP A 1 19.17 -10.13 -0.48
CA ASP A 1 17.99 -11.01 -0.45
C ASP A 1 16.84 -10.30 0.22
N ALA A 2 15.73 -10.10 -0.49
CA ALA A 2 14.55 -9.51 0.11
C ALA A 2 13.94 -10.51 1.11
N GLY A 3 13.81 -10.09 2.36
CA GLY A 3 13.26 -10.91 3.45
C GLY A 3 11.73 -10.98 3.40
N ASN A 4 11.08 -11.01 4.56
CA ASN A 4 9.62 -11.01 4.67
C ASN A 4 9.01 -9.58 4.80
N ARG A 5 9.82 -8.53 4.71
CA ARG A 5 9.37 -7.12 4.75
C ARG A 5 8.73 -6.75 3.43
N VAL A 6 7.54 -6.16 3.47
CA VAL A 6 6.80 -5.76 2.28
C VAL A 6 6.15 -4.40 2.46
N ALA A 7 6.40 -3.46 1.53
CA ALA A 7 5.59 -2.25 1.42
C ALA A 7 4.23 -2.59 0.77
N VAL A 8 3.17 -1.95 1.24
CA VAL A 8 1.79 -2.28 0.82
C VAL A 8 1.08 -1.03 0.31
N LEU A 9 0.44 -1.14 -0.85
CA LEU A 9 -0.50 -0.16 -1.36
C LEU A 9 -1.83 -0.85 -1.70
N LEU A 10 -2.88 -0.50 -0.97
CA LEU A 10 -4.26 -0.78 -1.36
C LEU A 10 -4.83 0.46 -2.03
N ASN A 11 -5.07 0.36 -3.33
CA ASN A 11 -5.42 1.48 -4.18
C ASN A 11 -6.89 1.41 -4.63
N GLY A 12 -7.65 2.48 -4.42
CA GLY A 12 -8.96 2.68 -5.04
C GLY A 12 -8.83 3.07 -6.51
N LEU A 13 -9.69 2.51 -7.36
CA LEU A 13 -9.70 2.79 -8.80
C LEU A 13 -10.65 3.91 -9.21
N GLY A 14 -11.26 4.62 -8.25
CA GLY A 14 -11.92 5.91 -8.47
C GLY A 14 -13.27 6.12 -7.78
N ASN A 15 -14.14 5.09 -7.72
CA ASN A 15 -15.46 5.24 -7.10
C ASN A 15 -15.71 4.29 -5.92
N THR A 16 -14.66 3.61 -5.44
CA THR A 16 -14.69 2.86 -4.17
C THR A 16 -14.49 3.82 -3.02
N LYS A 17 -15.36 3.80 -2.00
CA LYS A 17 -15.27 4.73 -0.88
C LYS A 17 -14.09 4.40 0.02
N TYR A 18 -13.51 5.43 0.65
CA TYR A 18 -12.39 5.26 1.57
C TYR A 18 -12.73 4.27 2.70
N GLU A 19 -13.94 4.34 3.24
CA GLU A 19 -14.40 3.42 4.29
C GLU A 19 -14.38 1.96 3.82
N GLU A 20 -14.74 1.71 2.55
CA GLU A 20 -14.69 0.37 1.95
C GLU A 20 -13.23 -0.12 1.80
N LEU A 21 -12.33 0.77 1.38
CA LEU A 21 -10.89 0.46 1.30
C LEU A 21 -10.32 0.12 2.67
N PHE A 22 -10.67 0.85 3.73
CA PHE A 22 -10.20 0.55 5.09
C PHE A 22 -10.77 -0.76 5.64
N VAL A 23 -12.05 -1.07 5.38
CA VAL A 23 -12.65 -2.36 5.74
C VAL A 23 -11.93 -3.51 5.00
N LEU A 24 -11.67 -3.34 3.70
CA LEU A 24 -10.92 -4.31 2.91
C LEU A 24 -9.49 -4.47 3.43
N TYR A 25 -8.82 -3.36 3.77
CA TYR A 25 -7.45 -3.40 4.29
C TYR A 25 -7.34 -4.20 5.58
N GLY A 26 -8.35 -4.16 6.46
CA GLY A 26 -8.38 -5.03 7.65
C GLY A 26 -8.29 -6.52 7.32
N SER A 27 -8.95 -6.95 6.23
CA SER A 27 -8.90 -8.35 5.76
C SER A 27 -7.56 -8.66 5.07
N VAL A 28 -7.06 -7.74 4.26
CA VAL A 28 -5.75 -7.85 3.59
C VAL A 28 -4.62 -7.96 4.63
N GLN A 29 -4.59 -7.06 5.61
CA GLN A 29 -3.60 -7.06 6.68
C GLN A 29 -3.58 -8.40 7.42
N ALA A 30 -4.74 -8.91 7.83
CA ALA A 30 -4.83 -10.20 8.52
C ALA A 30 -4.30 -11.35 7.66
N ALA A 31 -4.63 -11.38 6.37
CA ALA A 31 -4.15 -12.40 5.44
C ALA A 31 -2.63 -12.35 5.23
N LEU A 32 -2.06 -11.15 5.06
CA LEU A 32 -0.62 -10.99 4.86
C LEU A 32 0.18 -11.32 6.13
N GLN A 33 -0.33 -10.94 7.31
CA GLN A 33 0.28 -11.29 8.60
C GLN A 33 0.23 -12.81 8.84
N ALA A 34 -0.90 -13.46 8.52
CA ALA A 34 -1.02 -14.92 8.60
C ALA A 34 -0.05 -15.63 7.64
N ALA A 35 0.32 -15.00 6.53
CA ALA A 35 1.34 -15.47 5.60
C ALA A 35 2.79 -15.21 6.09
N GLY A 36 2.99 -14.62 7.27
CA GLY A 36 4.30 -14.37 7.86
C GLY A 36 5.03 -13.12 7.32
N LEU A 37 4.31 -12.22 6.65
CA LEU A 37 4.87 -10.97 6.11
C LEU A 37 4.92 -9.87 7.18
N ALA A 38 6.02 -9.12 7.20
CA ALA A 38 6.18 -7.92 8.00
C ALA A 38 5.78 -6.71 7.14
N LEU A 39 4.61 -6.13 7.45
CA LEU A 39 4.06 -5.03 6.66
C LEU A 39 4.79 -3.73 7.01
N HIS A 40 5.36 -3.11 5.98
CA HIS A 40 5.99 -1.81 6.04
C HIS A 40 5.10 -0.77 5.37
N HIS A 41 5.01 0.41 5.98
CA HIS A 41 4.33 1.61 5.46
C HIS A 41 3.08 1.34 4.58
N PRO A 42 1.97 0.85 5.14
CA PRO A 42 0.77 0.60 4.36
C PRO A 42 0.11 1.90 3.92
N ILE A 43 -0.14 2.03 2.62
CA ILE A 43 -0.88 3.13 2.01
C ILE A 43 -2.25 2.60 1.58
N VAL A 44 -3.33 3.24 2.04
CA VAL A 44 -4.71 2.92 1.67
C VAL A 44 -5.34 4.20 1.12
N ASP A 45 -5.39 4.32 -0.21
CA ASP A 45 -5.68 5.59 -0.87
C ASP A 45 -6.09 5.40 -2.35
N GLU A 46 -6.33 6.49 -3.08
CA GLU A 46 -6.60 6.55 -4.51
C GLU A 46 -5.37 7.10 -5.27
N MET A 47 -4.26 6.35 -5.24
CA MET A 47 -2.98 6.76 -5.84
C MET A 47 -2.97 6.69 -7.38
N VAL A 48 -3.65 5.70 -7.95
CA VAL A 48 -3.68 5.41 -9.40
C VAL A 48 -5.10 4.96 -9.78
N THR A 49 -5.92 5.90 -10.20
CA THR A 49 -7.33 5.66 -10.52
C THR A 49 -7.58 5.26 -11.97
N SER A 50 -8.76 4.70 -12.23
CA SER A 50 -9.30 4.41 -13.56
C SER A 50 -10.66 5.10 -13.72
N LEU A 51 -10.62 6.44 -13.81
CA LEU A 51 -11.81 7.31 -13.86
C LEU A 51 -12.77 7.02 -12.70
N ASP A 52 -14.01 6.58 -13.00
CA ASP A 52 -15.08 6.31 -12.03
C ASP A 52 -15.29 4.82 -11.77
N MET A 53 -14.28 3.99 -12.06
CA MET A 53 -14.34 2.56 -11.83
C MET A 53 -14.52 2.24 -10.34
N ALA A 54 -15.55 1.44 -10.03
CA ALA A 54 -15.74 0.86 -8.71
C ALA A 54 -14.89 -0.42 -8.59
N GLY A 55 -13.68 -0.28 -8.07
CA GLY A 55 -12.77 -1.39 -7.83
C GLY A 55 -11.52 -0.95 -7.08
N CYS A 56 -10.66 -1.93 -6.78
CA CYS A 56 -9.39 -1.68 -6.10
C CYS A 56 -8.28 -2.56 -6.69
N SER A 57 -7.04 -2.19 -6.41
CA SER A 57 -5.86 -3.01 -6.66
C SER A 57 -5.00 -3.12 -5.41
N LEU A 58 -4.32 -4.25 -5.25
CA LEU A 58 -3.34 -4.48 -4.18
C LEU A 58 -1.96 -4.61 -4.81
N SER A 59 -1.02 -3.75 -4.38
CA SER A 59 0.38 -3.81 -4.76
C SER A 59 1.24 -4.15 -3.55
N LEU A 60 2.20 -5.05 -3.75
CA LEU A 60 3.16 -5.49 -2.73
C LEU A 60 4.58 -5.35 -3.29
N LEU A 61 5.46 -4.67 -2.54
CA LEU A 61 6.87 -4.52 -2.89
C LEU A 61 7.73 -5.11 -1.79
N TRP A 62 8.45 -6.19 -2.11
CA TRP A 62 9.40 -6.79 -1.18
C TRP A 62 10.61 -5.89 -1.00
N LEU A 63 10.97 -5.65 0.26
CA LEU A 63 12.03 -4.72 0.63
C LEU A 63 13.28 -5.46 1.07
N ASP A 64 14.39 -5.18 0.39
CA ASP A 64 15.72 -5.30 0.96
C ASP A 64 16.12 -3.97 1.64
N ASP A 65 17.36 -3.89 2.13
CA ASP A 65 17.82 -2.73 2.89
C ASP A 65 17.98 -1.48 2.02
N GLU A 66 18.36 -1.64 0.74
CA GLU A 66 18.49 -0.51 -0.19
C GLU A 66 17.10 0.04 -0.54
N LEU A 67 16.17 -0.82 -0.92
CA LEU A 67 14.81 -0.43 -1.26
C LEU A 67 14.08 0.19 -0.06
N GLN A 68 14.26 -0.36 1.14
CA GLN A 68 13.66 0.24 2.33
C GLN A 68 14.21 1.65 2.58
N ALA A 69 15.53 1.85 2.47
CA ALA A 69 16.13 3.17 2.64
C ALA A 69 15.63 4.19 1.61
N LEU A 70 15.40 3.76 0.36
CA LEU A 70 14.81 4.61 -0.68
C LEU A 70 13.33 4.89 -0.45
N PHE A 71 12.58 3.90 0.04
CA PHE A 71 11.15 4.04 0.32
C PHE A 71 10.88 5.00 1.49
N ASP A 72 11.74 4.96 2.52
CA ASP A 72 11.66 5.81 3.71
C ASP A 72 12.29 7.20 3.51
N ALA A 73 12.86 7.47 2.33
CA ALA A 73 13.49 8.75 2.05
C ALA A 73 12.43 9.87 2.03
N PRO A 74 12.69 11.03 2.68
CA PRO A 74 11.75 12.14 2.68
C PRO A 74 11.43 12.61 1.26
N CYS A 75 10.16 12.80 0.97
CA CYS A 75 9.69 13.34 -0.30
C CYS A 75 8.40 14.11 -0.13
N ALA A 76 8.17 15.08 -1.03
CA ALA A 76 6.97 15.91 -1.01
C ALA A 76 6.53 16.19 -2.45
N SER A 77 5.32 15.74 -2.78
CA SER A 77 4.66 15.96 -4.05
C SER A 77 3.16 16.21 -3.81
N ALA A 78 2.42 16.57 -4.86
CA ALA A 78 0.99 16.87 -4.73
C ALA A 78 0.15 15.67 -4.22
N ALA A 79 0.58 14.45 -4.52
CA ALA A 79 -0.18 13.22 -4.20
C ALA A 79 0.46 12.38 -3.07
N TYR A 80 1.69 12.69 -2.66
CA TYR A 80 2.39 11.91 -1.63
C TYR A 80 3.40 12.77 -0.89
N VAL A 81 3.34 12.73 0.43
CA VAL A 81 4.27 13.40 1.34
C VAL A 81 4.73 12.38 2.38
N HIS A 82 6.04 12.20 2.47
CA HIS A 82 6.71 11.35 3.44
C HIS A 82 7.79 12.20 4.11
N VAL A 83 7.71 12.37 5.43
CA VAL A 83 8.60 13.25 6.23
C VAL A 83 9.16 12.53 7.42
#